data_AF-A0A0F9D0J8-F1
#
_entry.id   AF-A0A0F9D0J8-F1
#
_cell.length_a   1.000
_cell.length_b   1.000
_cell.length_c   1.000
_cell.angle_alpha   90.00
_cell.angle_beta   90.00
_cell.angle_gamma   90.00
#
_symmetry.space_group_name_H-M   'P 1'
#
loop_
_entity.id
_entity.type
_entity.pdbx_description
1 polymer ?
#
loop_
_entity_poly.entity_id
_entity_poly.type
_entity_poly.pdbx_seq_one_letter_code
_entity_poly.pdbx_strand_id
1 'polypeptide(L)' 'MQADRMKWVYTFVLLVVTLGWAVFTVLIVRNALAEPSQVGILEASGTSVLLGALISWDALVVQYWFRKKSPEPPAGS' A
#
# COMPACT_ATOMS: atom_id res chain seq x y z
N MET A 1 5.50 18.26 16.11
CA MET A 1 6.44 17.19 16.52
C MET A 1 5.79 15.82 16.65
N GLN A 2 4.83 15.59 17.56
CA GLN A 2 4.24 14.25 17.74
C GLN A 2 3.38 13.80 16.53
N ALA A 3 2.58 14.69 15.96
CA ALA A 3 1.77 14.41 14.77
C ALA A 3 2.62 14.11 13.52
N ASP A 4 3.71 14.87 13.30
CA ASP A 4 4.65 14.60 12.20
C ASP A 4 5.35 13.25 12.35
N ARG A 5 5.78 12.93 13.58
CA ARG A 5 6.39 11.63 13.87
C ARG A 5 5.41 10.49 13.59
N MET A 6 4.15 10.64 13.99
CA MET A 6 3.11 9.63 13.76
C MET A 6 2.82 9.44 12.27
N LYS A 7 2.72 10.52 11.49
CA LYS A 7 2.61 10.48 10.03
C LYS A 7 3.73 9.65 9.41
N TRP A 8 4.99 9.95 9.73
CA TRP A 8 6.12 9.25 9.15
C TRP A 8 6.18 7.79 9.56
N VAL A 9 6.00 7.48 10.85
CA VAL A 9 6.00 6.09 11.35
C VAL A 9 4.90 5.28 10.66
N TYR A 10 3.69 5.84 10.58
CA TYR A 10 2.56 5.15 9.94
C TYR A 10 2.83 4.87 8.45
N THR A 11 3.27 5.87 7.69
CA THR A 11 3.59 5.70 6.26
C THR A 11 4.72 4.69 6.05
N PHE A 12 5.78 4.71 6.87
CA PHE A 12 6.86 3.74 6.74
C PHE A 12 6.44 2.32 7.09
N VAL A 13 5.67 2.13 8.17
CA VAL A 13 5.15 0.82 8.55
C VAL A 13 4.24 0.28 7.45
N LEU A 14 3.35 1.11 6.91
CA LEU A 14 2.46 0.72 5.82
C LEU A 14 3.24 0.32 4.58
N LEU A 15 4.26 1.10 4.20
CA LEU A 15 5.14 0.76 3.07
C LEU A 15 5.83 -0.59 3.27
N VAL A 16 6.37 -0.87 4.46
CA VAL A 16 7.01 -2.16 4.78
C VAL A 16 6.02 -3.31 4.69
N VAL A 17 4.80 -3.13 5.19
CA VAL A 17 3.73 -4.13 5.07
C VAL A 17 3.38 -4.39 3.61
N THR A 18 3.23 -3.34 2.79
CA THR A 18 2.96 -3.46 1.35
C THR A 18 4.07 -4.20 0.62
N LEU A 19 5.35 -3.90 0.92
CA LEU A 19 6.49 -4.59 0.32
C LEU A 19 6.57 -6.05 0.76
N GLY A 20 6.39 -6.33 2.05
CA GLY A 20 6.36 -7.70 2.57
C GLY A 20 5.25 -8.53 1.92
N TRP A 21 4.07 -7.93 1.76
CA TRP A 21 2.95 -8.58 1.07
C TRP A 21 3.23 -8.77 -0.42
N ALA A 22 3.88 -7.83 -1.09
CA ALA A 22 4.27 -7.96 -2.49
C ALA A 22 5.18 -9.18 -2.72
N VAL A 23 6.19 -9.36 -1.87
CA VAL A 23 7.08 -10.53 -1.93
C VAL A 23 6.29 -11.82 -1.68
N PHE A 24 5.40 -11.83 -0.68
CA PHE A 24 4.54 -12.98 -0.40
C PHE A 24 3.66 -13.36 -1.59
N THR A 25 2.99 -12.39 -2.23
CA THR A 25 2.18 -12.61 -3.43
C THR A 25 3.02 -13.22 -4.57
N VAL A 26 4.25 -12.73 -4.79
CA VAL A 26 5.14 -13.30 -5.82
C VAL A 26 5.46 -14.77 -5.54
N LEU A 27 5.70 -15.15 -4.29
CA LEU A 27 5.96 -16.55 -3.92
C LEU A 27 4.73 -17.43 -4.17
N ILE A 28 3.54 -16.97 -3.83
CA ILE A 28 2.29 -17.70 -4.06
C ILE A 28 2.02 -17.87 -5.56
N VAL A 29 2.13 -16.79 -6.33
CA VAL A 29 1.95 -16.84 -7.79
C VAL A 29 2.96 -17.79 -8.44
N ARG A 30 4.23 -17.73 -8.01
CA ARG A 30 5.26 -18.65 -8.49
C ARG A 30 4.90 -20.11 -8.21
N ASN A 31 4.44 -20.42 -7.01
CA ASN A 31 4.07 -21.79 -6.64
C ASN A 31 2.84 -22.27 -7.42
N ALA A 32 1.84 -21.40 -7.59
CA ALA A 32 0.64 -21.71 -8.38
C ALA A 32 0.93 -21.94 -9.88
N LEU A 33 1.98 -21.31 -10.42
CA LEU A 33 2.44 -21.54 -11.80
C LEU A 33 3.23 -22.84 -11.96
N ALA A 34 3.98 -23.25 -10.93
CA ALA A 34 4.76 -24.48 -10.96
C ALA A 34 3.86 -25.73 -10.91
N GLU A 35 2.83 -25.71 -10.07
CA GLU A 35 1.84 -26.79 -9.96
C GLU A 35 0.42 -26.21 -9.98
N PRO A 36 -0.16 -26.03 -11.19
CA PRO A 36 -1.48 -25.42 -11.34
C PRO A 36 -2.57 -26.23 -10.65
N SER A 37 -3.20 -25.61 -9.65
CA SER A 37 -4.36 -26.17 -8.94
C SER A 37 -5.41 -25.09 -8.70
N GLN A 38 -6.68 -25.51 -8.55
CA GLN A 38 -7.77 -24.57 -8.27
C GLN A 38 -7.53 -23.79 -6.96
N VAL A 39 -6.96 -24.46 -5.95
CA VAL A 39 -6.59 -23.84 -4.67
C VAL A 39 -5.48 -22.81 -4.88
N GLY A 40 -4.43 -23.15 -5.62
CA GLY A 40 -3.33 -22.22 -5.91
C GLY A 40 -3.77 -20.98 -6.69
N ILE A 41 -4.71 -21.13 -7.63
CA ILE A 41 -5.30 -19.99 -8.37
C ILE A 41 -6.11 -19.09 -7.43
N LEU A 42 -6.88 -19.69 -6.50
CA LEU A 42 -7.65 -18.93 -5.52
C LEU A 42 -6.72 -18.16 -4.55
N GLU A 43 -5.66 -18.80 -4.06
CA GLU A 43 -4.66 -18.16 -3.20
C GLU A 43 -3.93 -17.03 -3.94
N ALA A 44 -3.48 -17.27 -5.18
CA ALA A 44 -2.82 -16.26 -6.00
C ALA A 44 -3.73 -15.05 -6.28
N SER A 45 -5.01 -15.29 -6.56
CA SER A 45 -5.97 -14.20 -6.78
C SER A 45 -6.24 -13.40 -5.50
N GLY A 46 -6.51 -14.07 -4.38
CA GLY A 46 -6.76 -13.41 -3.09
C GLY A 46 -5.58 -12.58 -2.61
N THR A 47 -4.37 -13.13 -2.70
CA THR A 47 -3.13 -12.42 -2.33
C THR A 47 -2.84 -11.22 -3.25
N SER A 48 -3.17 -11.33 -4.54
CA SER A 48 -3.04 -10.23 -5.50
C SER A 48 -4.06 -9.10 -5.27
N VAL A 49 -5.30 -9.44 -4.92
CA VAL A 49 -6.34 -8.46 -4.57
C VAL A 49 -5.92 -7.65 -3.34
N LEU A 50 -5.45 -8.32 -2.28
CA LEU A 50 -4.98 -7.63 -1.08
C LEU A 50 -3.74 -6.75 -1.36
N LEU A 51 -2.83 -7.19 -2.24
CA LEU A 51 -1.72 -6.35 -2.68
C LEU A 51 -2.20 -5.06 -3.35
N GLY A 52 -3.17 -5.16 -4.25
CA GLY A 52 -3.78 -3.98 -4.90
C GLY A 52 -4.44 -3.03 -3.90
N ALA A 53 -5.11 -3.58 -2.88
CA ALA A 53 -5.72 -2.79 -1.81
C ALA A 53 -4.66 -2.06 -0.95
N LEU A 54 -3.56 -2.74 -0.60
CA LEU A 54 -2.44 -2.15 0.15
C LEU A 54 -1.77 -1.00 -0.62
N ILE A 55 -1.50 -1.19 -1.91
CA ILE A 55 -0.93 -0.15 -2.78
C ILE A 55 -1.87 1.06 -2.85
N SER A 56 -3.18 0.81 -3.03
CA SER A 56 -4.18 1.87 -3.10
C SER A 56 -4.27 2.64 -1.78
N TRP A 57 -4.23 1.92 -0.65
CA TRP A 57 -4.24 2.53 0.67
C TRP A 57 -3.00 3.38 0.92
N ASP A 58 -1.81 2.89 0.56
CA ASP A 58 -0.55 3.64 0.68
C ASP A 58 -0.59 4.92 -0.15
N ALA A 59 -1.09 4.85 -1.39
CA ALA A 59 -1.29 6.05 -2.22
C ALA A 59 -2.23 7.08 -1.57
N LEU A 60 -3.35 6.63 -0.98
CA LEU A 60 -4.28 7.50 -0.27
C LEU A 60 -3.66 8.12 0.98
N VAL A 61 -2.89 7.36 1.75
CA VAL A 61 -2.19 7.82 2.95
C VAL A 61 -1.15 8.87 2.58
N VAL A 62 -0.38 8.65 1.51
CA VAL A 62 0.57 9.63 0.99
C VAL A 62 -0.15 10.91 0.55
N GLN A 63 -1.25 10.79 -0.19
CA GLN A 63 -2.05 11.94 -0.59
C GLN A 63 -2.63 12.69 0.62
N TYR A 64 -3.18 11.98 1.60
CA TYR A 64 -3.77 12.59 2.80
C TYR A 64 -2.73 13.38 3.60
N TRP A 65 -1.56 12.79 3.85
CA TRP A 65 -0.56 13.38 4.73
C TRP A 65 0.40 14.36 4.05
N PHE A 66 0.71 14.16 2.77
CA PHE A 66 1.76 14.89 2.06
C PHE A 66 1.27 15.78 0.93
N ARG A 67 -0.04 15.79 0.63
CA ARG A 67 -0.61 16.79 -0.29
C ARG A 67 -0.30 18.19 0.22
N LYS A 68 0.31 19.01 -0.63
CA LYS A 68 0.45 20.45 -0.38
C LYS A 68 -0.95 21.04 -0.19
N LYS A 69 -1.21 21.70 0.93
CA LYS A 69 -2.41 22.53 1.07
C LYS A 69 -2.34 23.65 0.02
N SER A 70 -3.47 23.95 -0.62
CA SER A 70 -3.55 25.06 -1.58
C SER A 70 -2.98 26.33 -0.94
N PRO A 71 -2.26 27.17 -1.69
CA PRO A 71 -1.77 28.44 -1.16
C PRO A 71 -2.97 29.24 -0.61
N GLU A 72 -2.82 29.78 0.59
CA GLU A 72 -3.81 30.71 1.14
C GLU A 72 -3.94 31.89 0.17
N PRO A 73 -5.18 32.34 -0.13
CA PRO A 73 -5.36 33.57 -0.89
C PRO A 73 -4.63 34.71 -0.15
N PRO A 74 -3.95 35.61 -0.88
CA PRO A 74 -3.21 36.69 -0.26
C PRO A 74 -4.14 37.50 0.66
N ALA A 75 -3.68 37.78 1.88
CA ALA A 75 -4.42 38.62 2.83
C ALA A 75 -4.60 40.02 2.21
N GLY A 76 -5.79 40.31 1.70
CA GLY A 76 -6.13 41.64 1.15
C GLY A 76 -6.98 41.68 -0.12
N SER A 77 -7.60 40.58 -0.57
CA SER A 77 -8.64 40.60 -1.61
C SER A 77 -10.03 40.87 -1.04
#